data_AF-A0A7X1E481-F1
#
_entry.id   AF-A0A7X1E481-F1
#
_cell.length_a   1.000
_cell.length_b   1.000
_cell.length_c   1.000
_cell.angle_alpha   90.00
_cell.angle_beta   90.00
_cell.angle_gamma   90.00
#
_symmetry.space_group_name_H-M   'P 1'
#
loop_
_entity.id
_entity.type
_entity.pdbx_description
1 polymer ?
#
loop_
_entity_poly.entity_id
_entity_poly.type
_entity_poly.pdbx_seq_one_letter_code
_entity_poly.pdbx_strand_id
1 'polypeptide(L)'
;MSTQKTPLLAIITGLVVCAAASAQVTTLTTLDNGQDARVQPVENADTNYGGAVSLVLKDAGLNKSTSKVYLGFDLSTWNSTAASASVTLTANASFTLSADTNIRFWGLNNGSASWSEDTITYNNAPAADSDPGNGSIDDGASFYQGTEANQMTLLGSINFASSTVFTTGDTITFSDASLTDFINNFSSENLTIGVTIDKNTYTQFYSSGTATGASVAPTLALTPIPEPATAGSIIGVLALTLSVLRRRNFRS
;
A
#
# COMPACT_ATOMS: atom_id res chain seq x y z
N MET A 1 -50.11 41.56 49.91
CA MET A 1 -49.29 41.65 48.67
C MET A 1 -48.22 40.59 48.74
N SER A 2 -48.43 39.46 48.04
CA SER A 2 -47.56 38.28 48.06
C SER A 2 -46.83 38.18 46.73
N THR A 3 -45.52 38.40 46.74
CA THR A 3 -44.66 38.40 45.55
C THR A 3 -44.23 36.97 45.23
N GLN A 4 -44.84 36.35 44.22
CA GLN A 4 -44.43 35.06 43.69
C GLN A 4 -43.02 35.18 43.07
N LYS A 5 -42.06 34.39 43.56
CA LYS A 5 -40.74 34.25 42.96
C LYS A 5 -40.80 33.21 41.83
N THR A 6 -40.70 33.68 40.59
CA THR A 6 -40.55 32.84 39.40
C THR A 6 -39.14 32.24 39.37
N PRO A 7 -38.94 30.92 39.37
CA PRO A 7 -37.62 30.34 39.20
C PRO A 7 -37.18 30.46 37.74
N LEU A 8 -36.11 31.22 37.52
CA LEU A 8 -35.43 31.34 36.23
C LEU A 8 -34.76 29.99 35.91
N LEU A 9 -35.35 29.22 34.99
CA LEU A 9 -34.81 27.93 34.56
C LEU A 9 -33.71 28.17 33.52
N ALA A 10 -32.45 28.16 33.95
CA ALA A 10 -31.30 28.23 33.06
C ALA A 10 -31.18 26.91 32.26
N ILE A 11 -31.49 26.96 30.97
CA ILE A 11 -31.24 25.86 30.03
C ILE A 11 -29.75 25.88 29.69
N ILE A 12 -28.97 25.01 30.34
CA ILE A 12 -27.59 24.73 29.92
C ILE A 12 -27.69 23.74 28.76
N THR A 13 -27.67 24.25 27.53
CA THR A 13 -27.51 23.44 26.31
C THR A 13 -26.04 23.02 26.23
N GLY A 14 -25.69 21.90 26.88
CA GLY A 14 -24.38 21.29 26.71
C GLY A 14 -24.27 20.72 25.30
N LEU A 15 -23.57 21.43 24.42
CA LEU A 15 -23.17 20.91 23.11
C LEU A 15 -22.18 19.76 23.35
N VAL A 16 -22.67 18.52 23.35
CA VAL A 16 -21.79 17.35 23.33
C VAL A 16 -21.28 17.19 21.90
N VAL A 17 -20.06 17.67 21.65
CA VAL A 17 -19.34 17.36 20.42
C VAL A 17 -18.94 15.89 20.51
N CYS A 18 -19.68 15.00 19.84
CA CYS A 18 -19.17 13.66 19.54
C CYS A 18 -18.00 13.86 18.57
N ALA A 19 -16.77 13.83 19.09
CA ALA A 19 -15.60 13.70 18.26
C ALA A 19 -15.65 12.30 17.64
N ALA A 20 -16.14 12.19 16.40
CA ALA A 20 -15.93 10.99 15.61
C ALA A 20 -14.41 10.85 15.45
N ALA A 21 -13.82 9.77 15.99
CA ALA A 21 -12.42 9.50 15.72
C ALA A 21 -12.29 9.24 14.23
N SER A 22 -11.58 10.11 13.53
CA SER A 22 -11.16 9.86 12.16
C SER A 22 -10.12 8.75 12.21
N ALA A 23 -10.31 7.66 11.48
CA ALA A 23 -9.21 6.75 11.18
C ALA A 23 -8.15 7.57 10.44
N GLN A 24 -7.00 7.78 11.06
CA GLN A 24 -5.89 8.50 10.42
C GLN A 24 -5.16 7.51 9.52
N VAL A 25 -5.08 7.83 8.23
CA VAL A 25 -4.28 7.06 7.28
C VAL A 25 -2.81 7.31 7.60
N THR A 26 -2.07 6.23 7.83
CA THR A 26 -0.60 6.25 7.91
C THR A 26 -0.04 6.00 6.52
N THR A 27 0.79 6.90 6.03
CA THR A 27 1.48 6.74 4.75
C THR A 27 2.95 6.48 5.00
N LEU A 28 3.44 5.35 4.52
CA LEU A 28 4.85 4.95 4.53
C LEU A 28 5.41 5.11 3.12
N THR A 29 6.69 5.41 3.01
CA THR A 29 7.36 5.62 1.71
C THR A 29 8.64 4.80 1.62
N THR A 30 9.13 4.58 0.40
CA THR A 30 10.45 3.95 0.20
C THR A 30 11.63 4.88 0.53
N LEU A 31 11.37 6.15 0.89
CA LEU A 31 12.39 7.11 1.35
C LEU A 31 12.64 7.04 2.87
N ASP A 32 11.60 6.68 3.65
CA ASP A 32 11.63 6.78 5.12
C ASP A 32 12.08 5.45 5.73
N ASN A 33 13.39 5.17 5.69
CA ASN A 33 13.99 3.86 6.00
C ASN A 33 13.48 2.70 5.13
N GLY A 34 12.72 3.00 4.09
CA GLY A 34 12.37 2.05 3.05
C GLY A 34 13.53 1.82 2.08
N GLN A 35 13.23 1.06 1.03
CA GLN A 35 14.18 0.78 -0.04
C GLN A 35 13.43 0.55 -1.34
N ASP A 36 13.99 0.89 -2.48
CA ASP A 36 13.44 0.44 -3.75
C ASP A 36 14.52 0.13 -4.78
N ALA A 37 14.26 -0.88 -5.61
CA ALA A 37 15.18 -1.24 -6.65
C ALA A 37 14.45 -1.91 -7.80
N ARG A 38 15.02 -1.80 -8.99
CA ARG A 38 14.72 -2.71 -10.10
C ARG A 38 15.80 -3.76 -10.24
N VAL A 39 15.44 -4.92 -10.75
CA VAL A 39 16.39 -5.95 -11.17
C VAL A 39 16.10 -6.38 -12.59
N GLN A 40 17.13 -6.82 -13.30
CA GLN A 40 17.03 -7.23 -14.69
C GLN A 40 17.91 -8.46 -14.93
N PRO A 41 17.42 -9.51 -15.60
CA PRO A 41 18.14 -10.76 -15.77
C PRO A 41 19.21 -10.71 -16.86
N VAL A 42 19.83 -11.87 -17.08
CA VAL A 42 20.73 -12.20 -18.19
C VAL A 42 21.95 -11.29 -18.20
N GLU A 43 22.09 -10.41 -19.21
CA GLU A 43 23.29 -9.58 -19.40
C GLU A 43 23.45 -8.54 -18.28
N ASN A 44 22.38 -8.26 -17.55
CA ASN A 44 22.37 -7.32 -16.43
C ASN A 44 22.13 -8.01 -15.07
N ALA A 45 22.25 -9.35 -15.00
CA ALA A 45 21.84 -10.10 -13.82
C ALA A 45 22.62 -9.74 -12.55
N ASP A 46 23.87 -9.32 -12.69
CA ASP A 46 24.74 -8.87 -11.60
C ASP A 46 24.76 -7.34 -11.43
N THR A 47 23.97 -6.61 -12.23
CA THR A 47 23.91 -5.14 -12.13
C THR A 47 22.96 -4.75 -11.01
N ASN A 48 23.46 -3.98 -10.04
CA ASN A 48 22.65 -3.30 -9.06
C ASN A 48 22.09 -2.00 -9.67
N TYR A 49 20.77 -1.80 -9.51
CA TYR A 49 20.09 -0.57 -9.90
C TYR A 49 19.49 0.16 -8.70
N GLY A 50 20.01 -0.08 -7.49
CA GLY A 50 19.70 0.75 -6.32
C GLY A 50 20.10 2.19 -6.56
N GLY A 51 19.30 3.14 -6.08
CA GLY A 51 19.49 4.57 -6.35
C GLY A 51 19.29 4.99 -7.82
N ALA A 52 18.83 4.10 -8.71
CA ALA A 52 18.47 4.49 -10.06
C ALA A 52 17.28 5.47 -10.02
N VAL A 53 17.29 6.46 -10.92
CA VAL A 53 16.25 7.50 -10.96
C VAL A 53 14.83 6.95 -11.17
N SER A 54 14.71 5.82 -11.85
CA SER A 54 13.43 5.24 -12.23
C SER A 54 13.34 3.75 -11.96
N LEU A 55 12.21 3.37 -11.39
CA LEU A 55 11.75 2.00 -11.30
C LEU A 55 11.15 1.60 -12.63
N VAL A 56 11.85 0.73 -13.34
CA VAL A 56 11.41 0.25 -14.65
C VAL A 56 10.70 -1.08 -14.46
N LEU A 57 9.41 -1.11 -14.77
CA LEU A 57 8.72 -2.38 -15.03
C LEU A 57 8.73 -2.61 -16.53
N LYS A 58 9.29 -3.76 -16.90
CA LYS A 58 9.40 -4.17 -18.28
C LYS A 58 9.10 -5.64 -18.36
N ASP A 59 8.17 -6.02 -19.22
CA ASP A 59 8.15 -7.36 -19.78
C ASP A 59 8.57 -7.19 -21.24
N ALA A 60 9.53 -7.98 -21.71
CA ALA A 60 10.01 -7.94 -23.09
C ALA A 60 9.71 -9.24 -23.86
N GLY A 61 8.82 -10.07 -23.32
CA GLY A 61 8.56 -11.41 -23.83
C GLY A 61 9.84 -12.25 -23.84
N LEU A 62 10.04 -13.02 -24.91
CA LEU A 62 11.24 -13.85 -25.11
C LEU A 62 12.56 -13.06 -25.21
N ASN A 63 12.49 -11.72 -25.26
CA ASN A 63 13.69 -10.88 -25.25
C ASN A 63 14.10 -10.57 -23.81
N LYS A 64 15.32 -10.98 -23.49
CA LYS A 64 16.01 -11.16 -22.19
C LYS A 64 16.19 -9.91 -21.31
N SER A 65 15.23 -8.99 -21.26
CA SER A 65 15.34 -7.70 -20.57
C SER A 65 14.16 -7.40 -19.65
N THR A 66 13.40 -8.40 -19.24
CA THR A 66 12.28 -8.24 -18.32
C THR A 66 12.76 -7.69 -16.96
N SER A 67 12.24 -6.54 -16.54
CA SER A 67 12.61 -5.89 -15.28
C SER A 67 11.53 -6.07 -14.23
N LYS A 68 11.95 -6.41 -13.01
CA LYS A 68 11.10 -6.48 -11.81
C LYS A 68 11.42 -5.31 -10.89
N VAL A 69 10.45 -4.90 -10.08
CA VAL A 69 10.66 -3.87 -9.05
C VAL A 69 10.41 -4.48 -7.67
N TYR A 70 11.23 -4.10 -6.70
CA TYR A 70 11.04 -4.39 -5.28
C TYR A 70 10.89 -3.07 -4.53
N LEU A 71 9.88 -3.01 -3.66
CA LEU A 71 9.56 -1.89 -2.80
C LEU A 71 9.62 -2.37 -1.36
N GLY A 72 10.45 -1.76 -0.55
CA GLY A 72 10.57 -2.00 0.89
C GLY A 72 9.95 -0.85 1.68
N PHE A 73 9.08 -1.19 2.63
CA PHE A 73 8.45 -0.24 3.54
C PHE A 73 8.75 -0.62 4.98
N ASP A 74 9.16 0.38 5.78
CA ASP A 74 9.40 0.23 7.21
C ASP A 74 8.07 0.32 7.99
N LEU A 75 7.63 -0.82 8.51
CA LEU A 75 6.45 -1.00 9.35
C LEU A 75 6.75 -0.83 10.85
N SER A 76 7.96 -0.47 11.27
CA SER A 76 8.32 -0.34 12.71
C SER A 76 7.43 0.64 13.48
N THR A 77 6.84 1.62 12.77
CA THR A 77 5.90 2.60 13.33
C THR A 77 4.43 2.16 13.26
N TRP A 78 4.13 1.08 12.52
CA TRP A 78 2.78 0.55 12.35
C TRP A 78 2.47 -0.52 13.40
N ASN A 79 1.62 -0.19 14.37
CA ASN A 79 1.30 -1.02 15.52
C ASN A 79 -0.19 -1.37 15.64
N SER A 80 -0.94 -1.30 14.53
CA SER A 80 -2.39 -1.51 14.49
C SER A 80 -2.79 -2.56 13.45
N THR A 81 -4.06 -2.97 13.46
CA THR A 81 -4.64 -3.79 12.39
C THR A 81 -5.14 -2.87 11.28
N ALA A 82 -4.73 -3.15 10.05
CA ALA A 82 -5.17 -2.41 8.87
C ALA A 82 -6.61 -2.83 8.53
N ALA A 83 -7.50 -1.85 8.46
CA ALA A 83 -8.83 -1.99 7.84
C ALA A 83 -8.72 -2.01 6.31
N SER A 84 -7.74 -1.29 5.77
CA SER A 84 -7.41 -1.30 4.34
C SER A 84 -5.95 -0.90 4.13
N ALA A 85 -5.39 -1.36 3.02
CA ALA A 85 -4.08 -0.99 2.55
C ALA A 85 -4.08 -0.68 1.05
N SER A 86 -3.18 0.22 0.62
CA SER A 86 -2.96 0.49 -0.80
C SER A 86 -1.52 0.84 -1.10
N VAL A 87 -0.99 0.37 -2.23
CA VAL A 87 0.31 0.75 -2.76
C VAL A 87 0.12 1.70 -3.94
N THR A 88 0.82 2.83 -3.96
CA THR A 88 0.76 3.79 -5.08
C THR A 88 2.13 3.95 -5.73
N LEU A 89 2.14 3.91 -7.06
CA LEU A 89 3.27 4.22 -7.93
C LEU A 89 2.97 5.48 -8.75
N THR A 90 3.96 6.33 -8.93
CA THR A 90 3.83 7.58 -9.69
C THR A 90 4.69 7.49 -10.96
N ALA A 91 4.10 7.75 -12.12
CA ALA A 91 4.78 7.71 -13.41
C ALA A 91 5.89 8.77 -13.49
N ASN A 92 7.11 8.35 -13.81
CA ASN A 92 8.29 9.22 -13.96
C ASN A 92 8.38 9.79 -15.39
N ALA A 93 7.85 9.06 -16.37
CA ALA A 93 7.82 9.45 -17.77
C ALA A 93 6.45 9.12 -18.39
N SER A 94 6.19 9.65 -19.58
CA SER A 94 4.99 9.27 -20.34
C SER A 94 5.15 7.89 -20.95
N PHE A 95 4.12 7.04 -20.83
CA PHE A 95 4.06 5.72 -21.44
C PHE A 95 2.63 5.32 -21.76
N THR A 96 2.45 4.21 -22.47
CA THR A 96 1.13 3.68 -22.79
C THR A 96 1.09 2.21 -22.43
N LEU A 97 0.09 1.84 -21.64
CA LEU A 97 -0.26 0.44 -21.43
C LEU A 97 -1.19 0.01 -22.55
N SER A 98 -0.91 -1.13 -23.17
CA SER A 98 -1.85 -1.73 -24.12
C SER A 98 -3.07 -2.27 -23.39
N ALA A 99 -4.17 -2.51 -24.11
CA ALA A 99 -5.31 -3.24 -23.57
C ALA A 99 -4.87 -4.62 -23.04
N ASP A 100 -5.58 -5.08 -22.02
CA ASP A 100 -5.37 -6.34 -21.31
C ASP A 100 -4.00 -6.49 -20.64
N THR A 101 -3.31 -5.37 -20.39
CA THR A 101 -2.08 -5.35 -19.57
C THR A 101 -2.44 -5.48 -18.09
N ASN A 102 -1.66 -6.25 -17.34
CA ASN A 102 -1.78 -6.42 -15.90
C ASN A 102 -0.49 -5.98 -15.22
N ILE A 103 -0.62 -5.12 -14.22
CA ILE A 103 0.43 -4.90 -13.22
C ILE A 103 0.07 -5.74 -12.00
N ARG A 104 0.95 -6.67 -11.63
CA ARG A 104 0.76 -7.58 -10.50
C ARG A 104 1.64 -7.18 -9.32
N PHE A 105 1.09 -7.36 -8.12
CA PHE A 105 1.71 -7.04 -6.85
C PHE A 105 1.87 -8.30 -6.03
N TRP A 106 3.04 -8.45 -5.42
CA TRP A 106 3.46 -9.67 -4.73
C TRP A 106 4.02 -9.29 -3.36
N GLY A 107 3.74 -10.06 -2.32
CA GLY A 107 4.30 -9.87 -0.98
C GLY A 107 5.41 -10.87 -0.70
N LEU A 108 6.56 -10.41 -0.23
CA LEU A 108 7.64 -11.30 0.23
C LEU A 108 7.27 -11.94 1.56
N ASN A 109 7.18 -13.26 1.59
CA ASN A 109 6.78 -14.04 2.76
C ASN A 109 7.77 -13.88 3.92
N ASN A 110 7.24 -13.91 5.15
CA ASN A 110 8.05 -13.90 6.37
C ASN A 110 9.13 -15.00 6.34
N GLY A 111 10.34 -14.66 6.78
CA GLY A 111 11.47 -15.61 6.83
C GLY A 111 12.19 -15.85 5.50
N SER A 112 11.78 -15.17 4.42
CA SER A 112 12.51 -15.15 3.15
C SER A 112 13.81 -14.34 3.26
N ALA A 113 14.70 -14.47 2.27
CA ALA A 113 15.96 -13.72 2.23
C ALA A 113 15.71 -12.20 2.29
N SER A 114 16.42 -11.53 3.21
CA SER A 114 16.47 -10.07 3.26
C SER A 114 17.27 -9.53 2.07
N TRP A 115 16.89 -8.37 1.56
CA TRP A 115 17.63 -7.67 0.52
C TRP A 115 17.94 -6.23 0.95
N SER A 116 18.92 -5.62 0.30
CA SER A 116 19.32 -4.23 0.49
C SER A 116 19.39 -3.52 -0.86
N GLU A 117 18.88 -2.30 -0.93
CA GLU A 117 18.90 -1.46 -2.14
C GLU A 117 20.30 -1.37 -2.78
N ASP A 118 21.34 -1.19 -1.97
CA ASP A 118 22.73 -1.00 -2.43
C ASP A 118 23.38 -2.28 -3.00
N THR A 119 22.77 -3.45 -2.77
CA THR A 119 23.38 -4.74 -3.11
C THR A 119 22.48 -5.67 -3.92
N ILE A 120 21.19 -5.38 -4.03
CA ILE A 120 20.26 -6.23 -4.79
C ILE A 120 20.61 -6.22 -6.28
N THR A 121 20.70 -7.40 -6.85
CA THR A 121 20.88 -7.70 -8.27
C THR A 121 19.82 -8.74 -8.64
N TYR A 122 19.71 -9.10 -9.92
CA TYR A 122 18.80 -10.19 -10.27
C TYR A 122 19.19 -11.51 -9.59
N ASN A 123 20.49 -11.82 -9.53
CA ASN A 123 20.99 -13.10 -9.04
C ASN A 123 20.84 -13.30 -7.52
N ASN A 124 20.70 -12.22 -6.74
CA ASN A 124 20.50 -12.30 -5.29
C ASN A 124 19.13 -11.77 -4.83
N ALA A 125 18.27 -11.35 -5.76
CA ALA A 125 16.94 -10.88 -5.42
C ALA A 125 16.08 -12.02 -4.85
N PRO A 126 15.20 -11.73 -3.87
CA PRO A 126 14.24 -12.72 -3.39
C PRO A 126 13.40 -13.29 -4.53
N ALA A 127 13.25 -14.62 -4.57
CA ALA A 127 12.59 -15.34 -5.66
C ALA A 127 13.09 -14.97 -7.08
N ALA A 128 14.40 -14.77 -7.23
CA ALA A 128 15.05 -14.73 -8.54
C ALA A 128 14.72 -15.98 -9.37
N ASP A 129 14.54 -15.80 -10.69
CA ASP A 129 14.29 -16.96 -11.56
C ASP A 129 15.59 -17.71 -11.84
N SER A 130 15.53 -19.02 -11.68
CA SER A 130 16.64 -19.91 -11.99
C SER A 130 16.88 -20.06 -13.49
N ASP A 131 15.90 -19.77 -14.34
CA ASP A 131 16.03 -19.82 -15.81
C ASP A 131 15.34 -18.63 -16.49
N PRO A 132 15.92 -17.42 -16.42
CA PRO A 132 15.34 -16.22 -17.02
C PRO A 132 15.32 -16.23 -18.56
N GLY A 133 15.92 -17.24 -19.21
CA GLY A 133 16.10 -17.32 -20.66
C GLY A 133 15.06 -18.15 -21.40
N ASN A 134 14.25 -18.93 -20.69
CA ASN A 134 13.36 -19.96 -21.27
C ASN A 134 11.87 -19.78 -20.91
N GLY A 135 11.55 -18.81 -20.04
CA GLY A 135 10.18 -18.51 -19.64
C GLY A 135 9.49 -17.57 -20.63
N SER A 136 8.57 -18.09 -21.45
CA SER A 136 7.51 -17.24 -21.99
C SER A 136 6.62 -16.78 -20.83
N ILE A 137 6.45 -15.46 -20.67
CA ILE A 137 5.54 -14.84 -19.69
C ILE A 137 4.10 -14.83 -20.28
N ASP A 138 3.70 -15.92 -20.95
CA ASP A 138 2.38 -15.99 -21.59
C ASP A 138 1.25 -16.37 -20.61
N ASP A 139 1.57 -16.82 -19.39
CA ASP A 139 0.55 -17.33 -18.45
C ASP A 139 0.41 -16.55 -17.13
N GLY A 140 1.07 -15.38 -16.98
CA GLY A 140 0.78 -14.42 -15.90
C GLY A 140 0.95 -14.87 -14.44
N ALA A 141 1.13 -16.16 -14.17
CA ALA A 141 1.15 -16.76 -12.83
C ALA A 141 2.56 -16.99 -12.28
N SER A 142 3.58 -16.69 -13.08
CA SER A 142 4.86 -17.39 -12.99
C SER A 142 6.07 -16.47 -13.12
N PHE A 143 5.97 -15.24 -12.64
CA PHE A 143 7.10 -14.30 -12.73
C PHE A 143 8.14 -14.51 -11.62
N TYR A 144 7.74 -15.12 -10.51
CA TYR A 144 8.60 -15.61 -9.45
C TYR A 144 8.66 -17.14 -9.52
N GLN A 145 9.18 -17.70 -10.61
CA GLN A 145 9.47 -19.14 -10.69
C GLN A 145 10.93 -19.41 -10.40
N GLY A 146 11.23 -20.56 -9.79
CA GLY A 146 12.56 -20.95 -9.32
C GLY A 146 12.45 -21.82 -8.07
N THR A 147 13.54 -22.40 -7.60
CA THR A 147 13.58 -23.17 -6.33
C THR A 147 13.08 -22.38 -5.11
N GLU A 148 12.96 -21.06 -5.23
CA GLU A 148 12.51 -20.14 -4.20
C GLU A 148 11.16 -19.46 -4.52
N ALA A 149 10.38 -19.98 -5.48
CA ALA A 149 9.05 -19.46 -5.85
C ALA A 149 8.08 -19.30 -4.67
N ASN A 150 8.29 -20.06 -3.59
CA ASN A 150 7.51 -19.97 -2.35
C ASN A 150 7.84 -18.75 -1.47
N GLN A 151 8.80 -17.91 -1.87
CA GLN A 151 9.13 -16.69 -1.13
C GLN A 151 8.16 -15.55 -1.42
N MET A 152 7.44 -15.55 -2.55
CA MET A 152 6.54 -14.46 -2.93
C MET A 152 5.09 -14.95 -3.02
N THR A 153 4.15 -14.22 -2.43
CA THR A 153 2.71 -14.47 -2.51
C THR A 153 2.05 -13.44 -3.41
N LEU A 154 1.27 -13.85 -4.42
CA LEU A 154 0.49 -12.93 -5.24
C LEU A 154 -0.59 -12.24 -4.39
N LEU A 155 -0.56 -10.92 -4.35
CA LEU A 155 -1.54 -10.10 -3.62
C LEU A 155 -2.68 -9.65 -4.52
N GLY A 156 -2.45 -9.59 -5.84
CA GLY A 156 -3.46 -9.21 -6.81
C GLY A 156 -2.87 -8.47 -8.01
N SER A 157 -3.75 -7.87 -8.81
CA SER A 157 -3.35 -7.17 -10.03
C SER A 157 -4.29 -6.03 -10.39
N ILE A 158 -3.76 -5.02 -11.07
CA ILE A 158 -4.54 -4.01 -11.78
C ILE A 158 -4.60 -4.41 -13.24
N ASN A 159 -5.82 -4.64 -13.75
CA ASN A 159 -6.07 -4.96 -15.15
C ASN A 159 -6.46 -3.68 -15.92
N PHE A 160 -5.75 -3.41 -17.01
CA PHE A 160 -6.03 -2.32 -17.93
C PHE A 160 -6.81 -2.85 -19.13
N ALA A 161 -8.13 -2.96 -19.00
CA ALA A 161 -9.01 -3.50 -20.05
C ALA A 161 -8.99 -2.73 -21.39
N SER A 162 -8.44 -1.51 -21.39
CA SER A 162 -8.24 -0.71 -22.59
C SER A 162 -6.87 -0.01 -22.55
N SER A 163 -6.40 0.41 -23.72
CA SER A 163 -5.14 1.13 -23.80
C SER A 163 -5.23 2.44 -23.01
N THR A 164 -4.28 2.64 -22.10
CA THR A 164 -4.28 3.76 -21.16
C THR A 164 -2.96 4.52 -21.30
N VAL A 165 -3.05 5.83 -21.50
CA VAL A 165 -1.90 6.73 -21.59
C VAL A 165 -1.63 7.30 -20.21
N PHE A 166 -0.37 7.22 -19.78
CA PHE A 166 0.14 7.86 -18.58
C PHE A 166 1.11 8.97 -18.97
N THR A 167 1.06 10.05 -18.22
CA THR A 167 1.98 11.19 -18.26
C THR A 167 2.73 11.29 -16.94
N THR A 168 3.84 12.03 -16.92
CA THR A 168 4.63 12.21 -15.69
C THR A 168 3.76 12.79 -14.57
N GLY A 169 3.77 12.14 -13.41
CA GLY A 169 2.96 12.51 -12.24
C GLY A 169 1.62 11.77 -12.14
N ASP A 170 1.17 11.08 -13.19
CA ASP A 170 0.00 10.20 -13.09
C ASP A 170 0.29 9.03 -12.13
N THR A 171 -0.73 8.57 -11.43
CA THR A 171 -0.58 7.53 -10.39
C THR A 171 -1.32 6.25 -10.74
N ILE A 172 -0.76 5.15 -10.26
CA ILE A 172 -1.40 3.83 -10.25
C ILE A 172 -1.49 3.40 -8.79
N THR A 173 -2.70 3.17 -8.30
CA THR A 173 -2.94 2.71 -6.93
C THR A 173 -3.54 1.31 -6.93
N PHE A 174 -2.86 0.38 -6.28
CA PHE A 174 -3.33 -0.97 -6.02
C PHE A 174 -3.90 -1.07 -4.61
N SER A 175 -5.11 -1.58 -4.46
CA SER A 175 -5.73 -1.90 -3.18
C SER A 175 -6.57 -3.16 -3.34
N ASP A 176 -6.32 -4.15 -2.47
CA ASP A 176 -7.01 -5.43 -2.47
C ASP A 176 -7.14 -5.95 -1.03
N ALA A 177 -8.14 -6.80 -0.78
CA ALA A 177 -8.30 -7.46 0.51
C ALA A 177 -7.07 -8.32 0.83
N SER A 178 -6.50 -9.00 -0.16
CA SER A 178 -5.32 -9.86 0.01
C SER A 178 -4.08 -9.08 0.42
N LEU A 179 -3.91 -7.82 -0.04
CA LEU A 179 -2.84 -6.93 0.45
C LEU A 179 -3.05 -6.58 1.92
N THR A 180 -4.29 -6.26 2.29
CA THR A 180 -4.66 -5.92 3.68
C THR A 180 -4.44 -7.11 4.61
N ASP A 181 -4.91 -8.29 4.21
CA ASP A 181 -4.73 -9.54 4.93
C ASP A 181 -3.26 -9.92 5.03
N PHE A 182 -2.48 -9.74 3.96
CA PHE A 182 -1.04 -9.99 3.97
C PHE A 182 -0.33 -9.13 5.01
N ILE A 183 -0.61 -7.81 5.04
CA ILE A 183 0.00 -6.87 6.01
C ILE A 183 -0.39 -7.22 7.45
N ASN A 184 -1.66 -7.57 7.68
CA ASN A 184 -2.14 -7.94 9.02
C ASN A 184 -1.52 -9.26 9.55
N ASN A 185 -1.03 -10.13 8.65
CA ASN A 185 -0.35 -11.37 9.00
C ASN A 185 1.19 -11.27 8.86
N PHE A 186 1.70 -10.11 8.44
CA PHE A 186 3.12 -9.88 8.28
C PHE A 186 3.76 -9.60 9.65
N SER A 187 4.91 -10.22 9.93
CA SER A 187 5.51 -10.19 11.27
C SER A 187 6.88 -9.51 11.32
N SER A 188 7.43 -9.13 10.17
CA SER A 188 8.68 -8.38 10.07
C SER A 188 8.42 -6.88 10.03
N GLU A 189 9.39 -6.09 10.48
CA GLU A 189 9.35 -4.63 10.37
C GLU A 189 9.56 -4.17 8.92
N ASN A 190 10.22 -4.96 8.07
CA ASN A 190 10.48 -4.59 6.68
C ASN A 190 9.57 -5.36 5.73
N LEU A 191 8.51 -4.70 5.27
CA LEU A 191 7.59 -5.24 4.27
C LEU A 191 8.19 -5.08 2.88
N THR A 192 8.24 -6.15 2.09
CA THR A 192 8.64 -6.08 0.69
C THR A 192 7.47 -6.39 -0.23
N ILE A 193 7.20 -5.48 -1.16
CA ILE A 193 6.26 -5.63 -2.26
C ILE A 193 7.03 -5.74 -3.58
N GLY A 194 6.89 -6.88 -4.25
CA GLY A 194 7.34 -7.09 -5.62
C GLY A 194 6.30 -6.59 -6.61
N VAL A 195 6.74 -5.92 -7.67
CA VAL A 195 5.86 -5.44 -8.75
C VAL A 195 6.37 -5.94 -10.09
N THR A 196 5.43 -6.40 -10.90
CA THR A 196 5.67 -7.04 -12.20
C THR A 196 4.61 -6.57 -13.19
N ILE A 197 4.92 -6.57 -14.47
CA ILE A 197 3.98 -6.25 -15.55
C ILE A 197 3.96 -7.42 -16.54
N ASP A 198 2.83 -7.68 -17.19
CA ASP A 198 2.80 -8.54 -18.37
C ASP A 198 2.71 -7.75 -19.67
N LYS A 199 2.95 -8.48 -20.77
CA LYS A 199 3.00 -7.98 -22.14
C LYS A 199 4.22 -7.12 -22.38
N ASN A 200 4.72 -7.17 -23.62
CA ASN A 200 5.92 -6.47 -24.07
C ASN A 200 5.81 -4.93 -23.94
N THR A 201 5.90 -4.44 -22.70
CA THR A 201 5.56 -3.08 -22.28
C THR A 201 6.72 -2.53 -21.47
N TYR A 202 6.98 -1.24 -21.63
CA TYR A 202 8.00 -0.51 -20.90
C TYR A 202 7.36 0.63 -20.13
N THR A 203 7.50 0.61 -18.81
CA THR A 203 6.96 1.66 -17.94
C THR A 203 8.02 2.16 -16.98
N GLN A 204 7.89 3.41 -16.56
CA GLN A 204 8.83 4.05 -15.64
C GLN A 204 8.06 4.74 -14.53
N PHE A 205 8.37 4.35 -13.30
CA PHE A 205 7.88 5.00 -12.08
C PHE A 205 9.03 5.68 -11.36
N TYR A 206 8.70 6.66 -10.52
CA TYR A 206 9.69 7.29 -9.66
C TYR A 206 10.28 6.28 -8.68
N SER A 207 11.59 6.35 -8.49
CA SER A 207 12.32 5.73 -7.37
C SER A 207 12.54 6.76 -6.26
N SER A 208 12.74 6.29 -5.04
CA SER A 208 13.25 7.06 -3.90
C SER A 208 14.49 7.89 -4.29
N GLY A 209 15.38 7.37 -5.14
CA GLY A 209 16.63 8.02 -5.55
C GLY A 209 16.48 9.38 -6.26
N THR A 210 15.27 9.76 -6.69
CA THR A 210 14.98 11.09 -7.26
C THR A 210 13.75 11.78 -6.72
N ALA A 211 13.08 11.16 -5.75
CA ALA A 211 11.89 11.72 -5.15
C ALA A 211 12.27 12.91 -4.24
N THR A 212 12.26 14.13 -4.79
CA THR A 212 12.35 15.36 -3.98
C THR A 212 11.02 15.59 -3.26
N GLY A 213 10.71 14.74 -2.28
CA GLY A 213 9.50 14.77 -1.45
C GLY A 213 8.74 13.45 -1.42
N ALA A 214 8.12 13.16 -0.26
CA ALA A 214 7.33 11.95 0.00
C ALA A 214 6.18 11.71 -1.00
N SER A 215 5.74 12.74 -1.75
CA SER A 215 4.60 12.64 -2.66
C SER A 215 4.89 11.93 -3.99
N VAL A 216 6.15 11.66 -4.33
CA VAL A 216 6.50 11.02 -5.63
C VAL A 216 7.20 9.68 -5.48
N ALA A 217 7.75 9.34 -4.31
CA ALA A 217 8.24 7.99 -4.03
C ALA A 217 7.07 6.99 -4.01
N PRO A 218 7.32 5.70 -4.26
CA PRO A 218 6.34 4.65 -3.97
C PRO A 218 5.83 4.76 -2.53
N THR A 219 4.51 4.66 -2.36
CA THR A 219 3.86 4.81 -1.05
C THR A 219 3.02 3.59 -0.70
N LEU A 220 2.98 3.28 0.59
CA LEU A 220 2.05 2.34 1.21
C LEU A 220 1.17 3.13 2.18
N ALA A 221 -0.13 3.20 1.89
CA ALA A 221 -1.11 3.81 2.77
C ALA A 221 -1.87 2.74 3.56
N LEU A 222 -1.95 2.91 4.88
CA LEU A 222 -2.60 2.00 5.82
C LEU A 222 -3.69 2.75 6.59
N THR A 223 -4.91 2.24 6.55
CA THR A 223 -6.02 2.78 7.35
C THR A 223 -6.27 1.85 8.53
N PRO A 224 -6.18 2.32 9.79
CA PRO A 224 -6.41 1.46 10.95
C PRO A 224 -7.90 1.15 11.14
N ILE A 225 -8.20 0.00 11.75
CA ILE A 225 -9.55 -0.28 12.27
C ILE A 225 -9.84 0.71 13.41
N PRO A 226 -10.95 1.47 13.39
CA PRO A 226 -11.31 2.36 14.48
C PRO A 226 -11.45 1.61 15.81
N GLU A 227 -10.85 2.14 16.88
CA GLU A 227 -10.94 1.50 18.19
C GLU A 227 -12.40 1.41 18.70
N PRO A 228 -12.83 0.26 19.27
CA PRO A 228 -14.20 0.06 19.75
C PRO A 228 -14.65 1.08 20.80
N ALA A 229 -13.71 1.64 21.59
CA ALA A 229 -13.99 2.66 22.60
C ALA A 229 -14.62 3.92 21.99
N THR A 230 -14.26 4.27 20.75
CA THR A 230 -14.88 5.38 20.02
C THR A 230 -16.36 5.10 19.76
N ALA A 231 -16.70 3.92 19.25
CA ALA A 231 -18.10 3.54 19.02
C ALA A 231 -18.90 3.46 20.33
N GLY A 232 -18.29 2.92 21.39
CA GLY A 232 -18.89 2.83 22.72
C GLY A 232 -19.21 4.20 23.35
N SER A 233 -18.34 5.19 23.17
CA SER A 233 -18.56 6.54 23.70
C SER A 233 -19.79 7.23 23.09
N ILE A 234 -20.07 7.04 21.80
CA ILE A 234 -21.26 7.58 21.12
C ILE A 234 -22.53 6.95 21.71
N ILE A 235 -22.54 5.63 21.90
CA ILE A 235 -23.67 4.91 22.49
C ILE A 235 -23.88 5.34 23.96
N GLY A 236 -22.79 5.47 24.72
CA GLY A 236 -22.83 5.91 26.11
C GLY A 236 -23.43 7.32 26.27
N VAL A 237 -23.05 8.26 25.40
CA VAL A 237 -23.61 9.63 25.38
C VAL A 237 -25.09 9.62 25.00
N LEU A 238 -25.49 8.84 24.00
CA LEU A 238 -26.90 8.68 23.61
C LEU A 238 -27.74 8.11 24.76
N ALA A 239 -27.23 7.08 25.45
CA ALA A 239 -27.91 6.49 26.60
C ALA A 239 -28.06 7.49 27.76
N LEU A 240 -27.03 8.30 28.03
CA LEU A 240 -27.08 9.36 29.04
C LEU A 240 -28.08 10.46 28.69
N THR A 241 -28.08 10.94 27.44
CA THR A 241 -29.03 11.97 27.00
C THR A 241 -30.47 11.47 27.05
N LEU A 242 -30.75 10.25 26.59
CA LEU A 242 -32.07 9.62 26.72
C LEU A 242 -32.49 9.46 28.18
N SER A 243 -31.56 9.08 29.06
CA SER A 243 -31.81 8.92 30.50
C SER A 243 -32.18 10.26 31.16
N VAL A 244 -31.48 11.34 30.80
CA VAL A 244 -31.78 12.70 31.28
C VAL A 244 -33.14 13.19 30.77
N LEU A 245 -33.45 12.96 29.49
CA LEU A 245 -34.75 13.33 28.90
C LEU A 245 -35.91 12.56 29.55
N ARG A 246 -35.77 11.26 29.77
CA ARG A 246 -36.81 10.42 30.42
C ARG A 246 -37.11 10.86 31.85
N ARG A 247 -36.09 11.24 32.62
CA ARG A 247 -36.27 11.71 34.02
C ARG A 247 -37.00 13.04 34.09
N ARG A 248 -36.94 13.87 33.03
CA ARG A 248 -37.59 15.18 32.97
C ARG A 248 -39.11 15.06 32.75
N ASN A 249 -39.54 14.12 31.91
CA ASN A 249 -40.96 13.92 31.60
C ASN A 249 -41.76 13.27 32.74
N PHE A 250 -41.10 12.64 33.72
CA PHE A 250 -41.77 12.01 34.87
C PHE A 250 -42.07 12.99 36.02
N ARG A 251 -41.66 14.26 35.92
CA ARG A 251 -41.84 15.28 36.98
C ARG A 251 -42.80 16.42 36.59
N SER A 252 -43.49 16.31 35.46
CA SER A 252 -44.61 17.16 35.05
C SER A 252 -45.92 16.42 35.26
#